data_AF-X0YIP2-F1
#
_entry.id   AF-X0YIP2-F1
#
_cell.length_a   1.000
_cell.length_b   1.000
_cell.length_c   1.000
_cell.angle_alpha   90.00
_cell.angle_beta   90.00
_cell.angle_gamma   90.00
#
_symmetry.space_group_name_H-M   'P 1'
#
loop_
_entity.id
_entity.type
_entity.pdbx_description
1 polymer ?
#
loop_
_entity_poly.entity_id
_entity_poly.type
_entity_poly.pdbx_seq_one_letter_code
_entity_poly.pdbx_strand_id
1 'polypeptide(L)'
;MANGIPELRRRKETDRRLSFGIYLVIILILVGLMIAIAASMGIYWANQMPSRAQYPFGLHPYFRPPSYFDPWFPPYLAGWIIAMVAIGIALSIVNWWYQWQLYSRRNDHIERAKRLKMSLSRWLREKHQIDLADWTISDMQLSLREQLRSTGFFVLWVIFSYVFGLVGFILTLVCWYWLTLDFAIHERGELEFFRRVSGKLKEKGISFDPEILHPLIPRNMALYIVLMIIPGVNIVWGIWWCYVLFRDPNLHFETHEHWEFQLEKITGEPGPSVMTESPLQILKRRYARGEITKEDFERMKKDLSAG
;
A
#
# COMPACT_ATOMS: atom_id res chain seq x y z
N MET A 1 -26.64 -14.09 -14.20
CA MET A 1 -25.61 -13.50 -15.10
C MET A 1 -24.79 -12.53 -14.26
N ALA A 2 -23.47 -12.71 -14.20
CA ALA A 2 -22.59 -11.98 -13.28
C ALA A 2 -22.41 -10.52 -13.71
N ASN A 3 -23.35 -9.67 -13.32
CA ASN A 3 -23.29 -8.22 -13.52
C ASN A 3 -22.46 -7.60 -12.39
N GLY A 4 -21.19 -7.31 -12.65
CA GLY A 4 -20.34 -6.55 -11.74
C GLY A 4 -18.92 -6.42 -12.25
N ILE A 5 -18.29 -5.28 -11.99
CA ILE A 5 -16.87 -5.06 -12.27
C ILE A 5 -16.05 -5.80 -11.20
N PRO A 6 -15.34 -6.90 -11.55
CA PRO A 6 -14.71 -7.76 -10.54
C PRO A 6 -13.58 -7.06 -9.76
N GLU A 7 -12.97 -6.03 -10.33
CA GLU A 7 -11.93 -5.24 -9.68
C GLU A 7 -12.39 -4.52 -8.41
N LEU A 8 -13.69 -4.16 -8.31
CA LEU A 8 -14.24 -3.49 -7.12
C LEU A 8 -14.21 -4.42 -5.89
N ARG A 9 -14.44 -5.73 -6.10
CA ARG A 9 -14.43 -6.74 -5.02
C ARG A 9 -13.03 -7.11 -4.54
N ARG A 10 -11.99 -6.84 -5.34
CA ARG A 10 -10.59 -7.19 -5.03
C ARG A 10 -9.84 -6.14 -4.23
N ARG A 11 -10.51 -5.08 -3.77
CA ARG A 11 -9.90 -4.00 -2.98
C ARG A 11 -9.20 -4.52 -1.72
N LYS A 12 -9.84 -5.41 -0.94
CA LYS A 12 -9.26 -5.96 0.31
C LYS A 12 -7.97 -6.77 0.08
N GLU A 13 -7.80 -7.36 -1.09
CA GLU A 13 -6.64 -8.18 -1.43
C GLU A 13 -5.42 -7.32 -1.81
N THR A 14 -5.67 -6.20 -2.48
CA THR A 14 -4.65 -5.36 -3.14
C THR A 14 -4.31 -4.11 -2.32
N ASP A 15 -5.29 -3.50 -1.65
CA ASP A 15 -5.17 -2.23 -0.92
C ASP A 15 -4.92 -2.48 0.57
N ARG A 16 -3.91 -3.32 0.86
CA ARG A 16 -3.55 -3.73 2.22
C ARG A 16 -3.03 -2.52 3.03
N ARG A 17 -3.73 -2.17 4.11
CA ARG A 17 -3.29 -1.12 5.05
C ARG A 17 -2.19 -1.65 5.96
N LEU A 18 -1.11 -0.88 6.09
CA LEU A 18 0.04 -1.23 6.94
C LEU A 18 0.20 -0.20 8.06
N SER A 19 0.46 -0.67 9.28
CA SER A 19 0.67 0.22 10.43
C SER A 19 2.14 0.58 10.59
N PHE A 20 2.46 1.85 10.37
CA PHE A 20 3.79 2.39 10.70
C PHE A 20 4.09 2.29 12.20
N GLY A 21 3.08 2.46 13.06
CA GLY A 21 3.25 2.37 14.52
C GLY A 21 3.68 0.97 14.96
N ILE A 22 3.07 -0.09 14.41
CA ILE A 22 3.46 -1.48 14.71
C ILE A 22 4.88 -1.74 14.21
N TYR A 23 5.19 -1.34 12.97
CA TYR A 23 6.55 -1.45 12.43
C TYR A 23 7.58 -0.77 13.33
N LEU A 24 7.34 0.49 13.70
CA LEU A 24 8.25 1.27 14.52
C LEU A 24 8.46 0.65 15.90
N VAL A 25 7.39 0.22 16.58
CA VAL A 25 7.48 -0.42 17.90
C VAL A 25 8.30 -1.71 17.83
N ILE A 26 8.08 -2.56 16.83
CA ILE A 26 8.86 -3.80 16.66
C ILE A 26 10.34 -3.48 16.44
N ILE A 27 10.66 -2.52 15.56
CA ILE A 27 12.04 -2.11 15.31
C ILE A 27 12.69 -1.54 16.58
N LEU A 28 12.01 -0.68 17.33
CA LEU A 28 12.53 -0.10 18.56
C LEU A 28 12.80 -1.16 19.64
N ILE A 29 11.91 -2.15 19.80
CA ILE A 29 12.12 -3.26 20.73
C ILE A 29 13.37 -4.06 20.36
N LEU A 30 13.51 -4.43 19.08
CA LEU A 30 14.65 -5.22 18.62
C LEU A 30 15.97 -4.44 18.69
N VAL A 31 15.96 -3.14 18.37
CA VAL A 31 17.13 -2.27 18.52
C VAL A 31 17.49 -2.09 19.99
N GLY A 32 16.50 -1.87 20.87
CA GLY A 32 16.72 -1.78 22.31
C GLY A 32 17.33 -3.06 22.88
N LEU A 33 16.84 -4.23 22.45
CA LEU A 33 17.41 -5.53 22.81
C LEU A 33 18.85 -5.67 22.31
N MET A 34 19.13 -5.28 21.07
CA MET A 34 20.48 -5.31 20.51
C MET A 34 21.45 -4.43 21.30
N ILE A 35 21.02 -3.22 21.69
CA ILE A 35 21.83 -2.31 22.52
C ILE A 35 22.07 -2.92 23.91
N ALA A 36 21.05 -3.51 24.53
CA ALA A 36 21.19 -4.15 25.85
C ALA A 36 22.17 -5.33 25.82
N ILE A 37 22.09 -6.18 24.78
CA ILE A 37 23.03 -7.30 24.61
C ILE A 37 24.44 -6.77 24.32
N ALA A 38 24.60 -5.78 23.46
CA ALA A 38 25.90 -5.16 23.21
C ALA A 38 26.51 -4.56 24.50
N ALA A 39 25.71 -3.86 25.30
CA ALA A 39 26.14 -3.30 26.57
C ALA A 39 26.54 -4.38 27.59
N SER A 40 25.85 -5.53 27.60
CA SER A 40 26.19 -6.64 28.50
C SER A 40 27.63 -7.13 28.32
N MET A 41 28.13 -7.19 27.07
CA MET A 41 29.52 -7.54 26.78
C MET A 41 30.47 -6.45 27.30
N GLY A 42 30.13 -5.18 27.11
CA GLY A 42 30.93 -4.07 27.67
C GLY A 42 31.04 -4.14 29.20
N ILE A 43 29.94 -4.45 29.90
CA ILE A 43 29.91 -4.64 31.35
C ILE A 43 30.75 -5.85 31.76
N TYR A 44 30.60 -6.99 31.06
CA TYR A 44 31.42 -8.17 31.29
C TYR A 44 32.91 -7.84 31.18
N TRP A 45 33.32 -7.15 30.11
CA TRP A 45 34.71 -6.72 29.91
C TRP A 45 35.20 -5.76 31.00
N ALA A 46 34.38 -4.77 31.38
CA ALA A 46 34.73 -3.81 32.42
C ALA A 46 34.94 -4.48 33.79
N ASN A 47 34.14 -5.51 34.11
CA ASN A 47 34.28 -6.28 35.35
C ASN A 47 35.50 -7.20 35.35
N GLN A 48 35.93 -7.68 34.18
CA GLN A 48 37.10 -8.56 34.04
C GLN A 48 38.41 -7.79 33.93
N MET A 49 38.39 -6.49 33.60
CA MET A 49 39.58 -5.65 33.66
C MET A 49 39.88 -5.29 35.12
N PRO A 50 40.97 -5.80 35.74
CA PRO A 50 41.35 -5.35 37.07
C PRO A 50 41.65 -3.85 37.01
N SER A 51 41.19 -3.09 38.01
CA SER A 51 41.42 -1.65 38.19
C SER A 51 42.91 -1.25 38.32
N ARG A 52 43.86 -2.15 38.01
CA ARG A 52 45.31 -2.00 38.17
C ARG A 52 46.05 -1.42 36.97
N ALA A 53 45.38 -1.17 35.84
CA ALA A 53 46.01 -0.47 34.70
C ALA A 53 46.11 1.07 34.91
N GLN A 54 45.70 1.60 36.07
CA GLN A 54 45.77 3.02 36.41
C GLN A 54 47.05 3.45 37.18
N TYR A 55 48.03 2.56 37.41
CA TYR A 55 49.29 2.97 38.03
C TYR A 55 50.36 3.27 36.98
N PRO A 56 50.75 4.55 36.78
CA PRO A 56 51.89 4.87 35.95
C PRO A 56 53.17 4.52 36.74
N PHE A 57 54.02 3.68 36.15
CA PHE A 57 55.39 3.42 36.61
C PHE A 57 55.54 2.81 38.01
N GLY A 58 55.26 1.50 38.12
CA GLY A 58 55.79 0.67 39.20
C GLY A 58 56.36 -0.62 38.63
N LEU A 59 57.69 -0.71 38.54
CA LEU A 59 58.42 -1.95 38.24
C LEU A 59 58.08 -3.02 39.28
N HIS A 60 57.06 -3.84 39.01
CA HIS A 60 56.81 -5.06 39.78
C HIS A 60 57.41 -6.26 39.00
N PRO A 61 58.39 -6.99 39.54
CA PRO A 61 59.05 -8.10 38.83
C PRO A 61 58.18 -9.34 38.62
N TYR A 62 56.97 -9.35 39.19
CA TYR A 62 55.98 -10.40 38.95
C TYR A 62 55.02 -9.91 37.87
N PHE A 63 55.54 -9.79 36.65
CA PHE A 63 54.72 -9.92 35.46
C PHE A 63 54.19 -11.37 35.48
N ARG A 64 53.14 -11.63 36.27
CA ARG A 64 52.29 -12.78 36.00
C ARG A 64 51.77 -12.51 34.60
N PRO A 65 52.14 -13.31 33.58
CA PRO A 65 51.40 -13.24 32.32
C PRO A 65 49.93 -13.40 32.70
N PRO A 66 49.00 -12.69 32.04
CA PRO A 66 47.56 -12.83 32.28
C PRO A 66 47.17 -14.28 31.95
N SER A 67 47.41 -15.14 32.93
CA SER A 67 46.93 -16.49 33.06
C SER A 67 45.53 -16.32 33.61
N TYR A 68 44.59 -17.05 33.03
CA TYR A 68 43.14 -16.93 33.21
C TYR A 68 42.46 -15.89 32.31
N PHE A 69 42.38 -16.22 31.01
CA PHE A 69 41.06 -16.11 30.38
C PHE A 69 40.09 -16.86 31.31
N ASP A 70 39.12 -16.16 31.89
CA ASP A 70 38.01 -16.77 32.60
C ASP A 70 37.50 -17.98 31.80
N PRO A 71 37.45 -19.20 32.35
CA PRO A 71 36.92 -20.38 31.64
C PRO A 71 35.51 -20.16 31.08
N TRP A 72 34.77 -19.22 31.66
CA TRP A 72 33.44 -18.82 31.20
C TRP A 72 33.45 -17.80 30.05
N PHE A 73 34.60 -17.22 29.71
CA PHE A 73 34.68 -16.24 28.62
C PHE A 73 34.33 -16.83 27.24
N PRO A 74 34.93 -17.96 26.79
CA PRO A 74 34.57 -18.53 25.49
C PRO A 74 33.07 -18.86 25.35
N PRO A 75 32.40 -19.54 26.31
CA PRO A 75 30.96 -19.80 26.18
C PRO A 75 30.10 -18.53 26.29
N TYR A 76 30.49 -17.55 27.12
CA TYR A 76 29.80 -16.26 27.18
C TYR A 76 29.90 -15.49 25.86
N LEU A 77 31.10 -15.41 25.28
CA LEU A 77 31.35 -14.78 23.98
C LEU A 77 30.55 -15.47 22.87
N ALA A 78 30.54 -16.80 22.84
CA ALA A 78 29.75 -17.56 21.87
C ALA A 78 28.25 -17.26 22.02
N GLY A 79 27.71 -17.30 23.24
CA GLY A 79 26.31 -16.97 23.52
C GLY A 79 25.95 -15.54 23.10
N TRP A 80 26.84 -14.58 23.38
CA TRP A 80 26.68 -13.18 22.97
C TRP A 80 26.66 -13.01 21.45
N ILE A 81 27.61 -13.63 20.73
CA ILE A 81 27.66 -13.60 19.26
C ILE A 81 26.37 -14.18 18.68
N ILE A 82 25.93 -15.35 19.16
CA ILE A 82 24.69 -16.00 18.70
C ILE A 82 23.49 -15.08 18.92
N ALA A 83 23.38 -14.46 20.09
CA ALA A 83 22.29 -13.54 20.39
C ALA A 83 22.30 -12.30 19.48
N MET A 84 23.47 -11.68 19.27
CA MET A 84 23.61 -10.53 18.37
C MET A 84 23.22 -10.88 16.92
N VAL A 85 23.68 -12.03 16.43
CA VAL A 85 23.34 -12.53 15.09
C VAL A 85 21.85 -12.81 14.98
N ALA A 86 21.24 -13.47 15.97
CA ALA A 86 19.81 -13.78 15.98
C ALA A 86 18.94 -12.52 15.92
N ILE A 87 19.27 -11.48 16.71
CA ILE A 87 18.54 -10.21 16.69
C ILE A 87 18.77 -9.48 15.37
N GLY A 88 19.99 -9.49 14.83
CA GLY A 88 20.30 -8.90 13.52
C GLY A 88 19.49 -9.55 12.39
N ILE A 89 19.34 -10.87 12.42
CA ILE A 89 18.49 -11.62 11.47
C ILE A 89 17.02 -11.22 11.65
N ALA A 90 16.52 -11.13 12.89
CA ALA A 90 15.15 -10.72 13.16
C ALA A 90 14.85 -9.29 12.64
N LEU A 91 15.76 -8.34 12.89
CA LEU A 91 15.68 -6.98 12.35
C LEU A 91 15.65 -6.96 10.82
N SER A 92 16.53 -7.74 10.20
CA SER A 92 16.58 -7.90 8.74
C SER A 92 15.25 -8.41 8.19
N ILE A 93 14.72 -9.50 8.76
CA ILE A 93 13.47 -10.12 8.32
C ILE A 93 12.31 -9.12 8.43
N VAL A 94 12.18 -8.45 9.58
CA VAL A 94 11.10 -7.47 9.80
C VAL A 94 11.22 -6.32 8.80
N ASN A 95 12.40 -5.73 8.65
CA ASN A 95 12.63 -4.64 7.70
C ASN A 95 12.24 -5.05 6.27
N TRP A 96 12.79 -6.16 5.76
CA TRP A 96 12.53 -6.60 4.39
C TRP A 96 11.12 -7.06 4.14
N TRP A 97 10.46 -7.67 5.15
CA TRP A 97 9.06 -8.02 5.05
C TRP A 97 8.19 -6.77 4.84
N TYR A 98 8.40 -5.70 5.62
CA TYR A 98 7.66 -4.46 5.42
C TYR A 98 7.99 -3.77 4.10
N GLN A 99 9.27 -3.73 3.70
CA GLN A 99 9.65 -3.18 2.38
C GLN A 99 8.99 -3.96 1.24
N TRP A 100 8.90 -5.28 1.34
CA TRP A 100 8.19 -6.11 0.38
C TRP A 100 6.68 -5.81 0.37
N GLN A 101 6.05 -5.64 1.54
CA GLN A 101 4.64 -5.29 1.61
C GLN A 101 4.36 -3.94 0.94
N LEU A 102 5.23 -2.94 1.14
CA LEU A 102 5.14 -1.63 0.47
C LEU A 102 5.31 -1.73 -1.05
N TYR A 103 6.29 -2.54 -1.49
CA TYR A 103 6.59 -2.74 -2.90
C TYR A 103 5.49 -3.50 -3.64
N SER A 104 5.07 -4.64 -3.09
CA SER A 104 4.02 -5.48 -3.65
C SER A 104 2.67 -4.77 -3.70
N ARG A 105 2.26 -4.09 -2.62
CA ARG A 105 0.95 -3.40 -2.59
C ARG A 105 0.85 -2.31 -3.66
N ARG A 106 1.92 -1.56 -3.93
CA ARG A 106 1.95 -0.55 -5.00
C ARG A 106 1.69 -1.19 -6.36
N ASN A 107 2.35 -2.32 -6.63
CA ASN A 107 2.18 -3.06 -7.88
C ASN A 107 0.76 -3.61 -8.02
N ASP A 108 0.29 -4.31 -6.98
CA ASP A 108 -1.04 -4.94 -6.93
C ASP A 108 -2.15 -3.90 -7.14
N HIS A 109 -2.04 -2.76 -6.45
CA HIS A 109 -3.00 -1.67 -6.51
C HIS A 109 -3.08 -1.00 -7.88
N ILE A 110 -1.94 -0.51 -8.41
CA ILE A 110 -1.91 0.20 -9.70
C ILE A 110 -2.41 -0.70 -10.84
N GLU A 111 -2.04 -1.98 -10.80
CA GLU A 111 -2.48 -2.95 -11.78
C GLU A 111 -4.00 -3.25 -11.66
N ARG A 112 -4.56 -3.30 -10.44
CA ARG A 112 -6.01 -3.36 -10.23
C ARG A 112 -6.71 -2.11 -10.74
N ALA A 113 -6.21 -0.93 -10.41
CA ALA A 113 -6.78 0.35 -10.81
C ALA A 113 -6.83 0.51 -12.34
N LYS A 114 -5.77 0.11 -13.05
CA LYS A 114 -5.76 0.06 -14.53
C LYS A 114 -6.87 -0.83 -15.07
N ARG A 115 -7.00 -2.06 -14.55
CA ARG A 115 -8.08 -2.98 -14.95
C ARG A 115 -9.46 -2.42 -14.63
N LEU A 116 -9.60 -1.74 -13.49
CA LEU A 116 -10.85 -1.11 -13.08
C LEU A 116 -11.27 -0.03 -14.09
N LYS A 117 -10.36 0.86 -14.48
CA LYS A 117 -10.62 1.90 -15.50
C LYS A 117 -11.06 1.27 -16.85
N MET A 118 -10.37 0.21 -17.29
CA MET A 118 -10.74 -0.52 -18.51
C MET A 118 -12.13 -1.16 -18.42
N SER A 119 -12.41 -1.91 -17.34
CA SER A 119 -13.70 -2.57 -17.10
C SER A 119 -14.83 -1.56 -16.98
N LEU A 120 -14.61 -0.46 -16.26
CA LEU A 120 -15.60 0.61 -16.09
C LEU A 120 -15.89 1.31 -17.41
N SER A 121 -14.87 1.63 -18.20
CA SER A 121 -15.05 2.27 -19.51
C SER A 121 -15.86 1.38 -20.45
N ARG A 122 -15.58 0.06 -20.44
CA ARG A 122 -16.36 -0.92 -21.21
C ARG A 122 -17.82 -0.97 -20.75
N TRP A 123 -18.05 -1.03 -19.43
CA TRP A 123 -19.39 -1.06 -18.85
C TRP A 123 -20.20 0.22 -19.17
N LEU A 124 -19.58 1.40 -19.04
CA LEU A 124 -20.19 2.69 -19.37
C LEU A 124 -20.61 2.77 -20.84
N ARG A 125 -19.77 2.26 -21.75
CA ARG A 125 -20.07 2.18 -23.17
C ARG A 125 -21.25 1.25 -23.45
N GLU A 126 -21.26 0.06 -22.84
CA GLU A 126 -22.29 -0.96 -23.07
C GLU A 126 -23.66 -0.58 -22.45
N LYS A 127 -23.68 0.00 -21.25
CA LYS A 127 -24.91 0.28 -20.50
C LYS A 127 -25.46 1.69 -20.72
N HIS A 128 -24.60 2.67 -20.90
CA HIS A 128 -24.99 4.08 -20.94
C HIS A 128 -24.64 4.78 -22.26
N GLN A 129 -24.03 4.07 -23.21
CA GLN A 129 -23.51 4.61 -24.47
C GLN A 129 -22.58 5.83 -24.24
N ILE A 130 -21.84 5.80 -23.12
CA ILE A 130 -20.83 6.82 -22.81
C ILE A 130 -19.50 6.32 -23.38
N ASP A 131 -18.94 7.06 -24.32
CA ASP A 131 -17.60 6.81 -24.84
C ASP A 131 -16.57 7.67 -24.10
N LEU A 132 -15.45 7.04 -23.71
CA LEU A 132 -14.32 7.65 -23.04
C LEU A 132 -13.03 7.54 -23.89
N ALA A 133 -13.14 7.23 -25.19
CA ALA A 133 -12.03 7.01 -26.11
C ALA A 133 -10.95 8.12 -26.08
N ASP A 134 -11.37 9.38 -25.91
CA ASP A 134 -10.48 10.56 -25.87
C ASP A 134 -9.47 10.56 -24.70
N TRP A 135 -9.63 9.68 -23.71
CA TRP A 135 -8.72 9.56 -22.56
C TRP A 135 -7.39 8.83 -22.86
N THR A 136 -7.36 8.00 -23.91
CA THR A 136 -6.22 7.11 -24.21
C THR A 136 -4.89 7.84 -24.48
N ILE A 137 -4.92 9.10 -24.94
CA ILE A 137 -3.71 9.86 -25.30
C ILE A 137 -3.00 10.41 -24.04
N SER A 138 -3.73 10.94 -23.06
CA SER A 138 -3.18 11.40 -21.77
C SER A 138 -2.63 10.25 -20.91
N ASP A 139 -3.12 9.03 -21.13
CA ASP A 139 -2.73 7.83 -20.36
C ASP A 139 -1.35 7.27 -20.76
N MET A 140 -0.81 7.62 -21.93
CA MET A 140 0.46 7.05 -22.40
C MET A 140 1.65 7.43 -21.50
N GLN A 141 1.74 8.68 -21.04
CA GLN A 141 2.82 9.10 -20.14
C GLN A 141 2.65 8.52 -18.72
N LEU A 142 1.40 8.43 -18.26
CA LEU A 142 1.05 7.85 -16.97
C LEU A 142 1.37 6.36 -16.93
N SER A 143 0.99 5.62 -17.98
CA SER A 143 1.21 4.18 -18.10
C SER A 143 2.69 3.78 -18.06
N LEU A 144 3.60 4.60 -18.64
CA LEU A 144 5.05 4.41 -18.56
C LEU A 144 5.58 4.52 -17.12
N ARG A 145 5.05 5.45 -16.32
CA ARG A 145 5.45 5.60 -14.91
C ARG A 145 4.82 4.52 -14.02
N GLU A 146 3.61 4.11 -14.34
CA GLU A 146 2.86 3.08 -13.64
C GLU A 146 3.29 1.64 -14.02
N GLN A 147 4.41 1.47 -14.72
CA GLN A 147 4.96 0.15 -15.04
C GLN A 147 5.15 -0.71 -13.79
N LEU A 148 4.93 -2.01 -13.96
CA LEU A 148 5.14 -3.01 -12.92
C LEU A 148 6.62 -3.01 -12.53
N ARG A 149 6.89 -2.86 -11.24
CA ARG A 149 8.25 -2.96 -10.71
C ARG A 149 8.56 -4.44 -10.45
N SER A 150 9.60 -4.99 -11.09
CA SER A 150 9.83 -6.44 -11.09
C SER A 150 10.22 -6.99 -9.71
N THR A 151 9.84 -8.23 -9.41
CA THR A 151 10.29 -8.94 -8.20
C THR A 151 11.81 -9.14 -8.22
N GLY A 152 12.40 -9.37 -9.39
CA GLY A 152 13.85 -9.50 -9.54
C GLY A 152 14.61 -8.26 -9.09
N PHE A 153 14.09 -7.06 -9.37
CA PHE A 153 14.68 -5.81 -8.88
C PHE A 153 14.66 -5.74 -7.35
N PHE A 154 13.56 -6.13 -6.71
CA PHE A 154 13.48 -6.17 -5.25
C PHE A 154 14.50 -7.14 -4.65
N VAL A 155 14.65 -8.34 -5.23
CA VAL A 155 15.65 -9.32 -4.78
C VAL A 155 17.07 -8.78 -4.92
N LEU A 156 17.39 -8.12 -6.04
CA LEU A 156 18.69 -7.46 -6.23
C LEU A 156 18.92 -6.36 -5.19
N TRP A 157 17.88 -5.59 -4.86
CA TRP A 157 17.95 -4.59 -3.80
C TRP A 157 18.26 -5.21 -2.42
N VAL A 158 17.63 -6.32 -2.05
CA VAL A 158 17.96 -7.03 -0.81
C VAL A 158 19.41 -7.49 -0.80
N ILE A 159 19.85 -8.19 -1.85
CA ILE A 159 21.20 -8.77 -1.93
C ILE A 159 22.27 -7.66 -1.88
N PHE A 160 22.13 -6.62 -2.70
CA PHE A 160 23.13 -5.55 -2.76
C PHE A 160 23.14 -4.69 -1.49
N SER A 161 22.07 -4.66 -0.70
CA SER A 161 22.09 -4.02 0.62
C SER A 161 23.01 -4.69 1.62
N TYR A 162 23.27 -5.99 1.48
CA TYR A 162 24.20 -6.73 2.32
C TYR A 162 25.60 -6.83 1.74
N VAL A 163 25.72 -7.04 0.41
CA VAL A 163 27.01 -7.28 -0.25
C VAL A 163 27.72 -5.96 -0.60
N PHE A 164 26.97 -4.93 -1.00
CA PHE A 164 27.49 -3.66 -1.51
C PHE A 164 26.78 -2.47 -0.87
N GLY A 165 27.10 -2.15 0.39
CA GLY A 165 26.34 -1.17 1.20
C GLY A 165 26.00 0.15 0.49
N LEU A 166 26.93 0.73 -0.29
CA LEU A 166 26.67 1.95 -1.07
C LEU A 166 25.65 1.73 -2.20
N VAL A 167 25.76 0.62 -2.93
CA VAL A 167 24.82 0.25 -4.00
C VAL A 167 23.44 -0.02 -3.41
N GLY A 168 23.35 -0.77 -2.31
CA GLY A 168 22.09 -1.00 -1.62
C GLY A 168 21.45 0.27 -1.07
N PHE A 169 22.24 1.22 -0.58
CA PHE A 169 21.75 2.54 -0.18
C PHE A 169 21.16 3.30 -1.38
N ILE A 170 21.84 3.33 -2.53
CA ILE A 170 21.32 3.94 -3.75
C ILE A 170 20.00 3.27 -4.19
N LEU A 171 19.94 1.94 -4.19
CA LEU A 171 18.71 1.22 -4.52
C LEU A 171 17.57 1.51 -3.55
N THR A 172 17.89 1.71 -2.26
CA THR A 172 16.90 2.15 -1.26
C THR A 172 16.30 3.49 -1.65
N LEU A 173 17.14 4.48 -2.01
CA LEU A 173 16.67 5.78 -2.47
C LEU A 173 15.78 5.67 -3.71
N VAL A 174 16.16 4.82 -4.68
CA VAL A 174 15.38 4.59 -5.90
C VAL A 174 14.02 3.97 -5.58
N CYS A 175 13.98 2.93 -4.75
CA CYS A 175 12.73 2.29 -4.32
C CYS A 175 11.83 3.27 -3.58
N TRP A 176 12.38 4.01 -2.62
CA TRP A 176 11.62 4.96 -1.80
C TRP A 176 11.11 6.14 -2.64
N TYR A 177 11.90 6.59 -3.61
CA TYR A 177 11.47 7.55 -4.63
C TYR A 177 10.25 7.04 -5.40
N TRP A 178 10.29 5.82 -5.95
CA TRP A 178 9.15 5.23 -6.67
C TRP A 178 7.93 5.08 -5.75
N LEU A 179 8.11 4.54 -4.56
CA LEU A 179 7.02 4.32 -3.61
C LEU A 179 6.37 5.62 -3.13
N THR A 180 7.07 6.75 -3.17
CA THR A 180 6.52 8.06 -2.79
C THR A 180 5.87 8.75 -3.98
N LEU A 181 6.59 8.82 -5.10
CA LEU A 181 6.16 9.63 -6.25
C LEU A 181 5.05 8.94 -7.05
N ASP A 182 5.08 7.61 -7.17
CA ASP A 182 4.15 6.87 -8.03
C ASP A 182 2.71 7.06 -7.55
N PHE A 183 2.43 7.04 -6.24
CA PHE A 183 1.07 7.28 -5.71
C PHE A 183 0.56 8.69 -5.99
N ALA A 184 1.40 9.72 -5.81
CA ALA A 184 0.99 11.10 -6.09
C ALA A 184 0.76 11.37 -7.59
N ILE A 185 1.43 10.62 -8.47
CA ILE A 185 1.18 10.68 -9.92
C ILE A 185 -0.07 9.88 -10.28
N HIS A 186 -0.21 8.68 -9.72
CA HIS A 186 -1.36 7.80 -9.94
C HIS A 186 -2.67 8.47 -9.55
N GLU A 187 -2.75 9.04 -8.34
CA GLU A 187 -3.94 9.70 -7.83
C GLU A 187 -4.39 10.88 -8.72
N ARG A 188 -3.44 11.66 -9.24
CA ARG A 188 -3.77 12.76 -10.18
C ARG A 188 -4.38 12.23 -11.47
N GLY A 189 -3.84 11.14 -12.01
CA GLY A 189 -4.36 10.50 -13.21
C GLY A 189 -5.73 9.85 -12.99
N GLU A 190 -5.96 9.27 -11.82
CA GLU A 190 -7.27 8.75 -11.42
C GLU A 190 -8.32 9.85 -11.25
N LEU A 191 -7.97 10.93 -10.56
CA LEU A 191 -8.86 12.06 -10.35
C LEU A 191 -9.31 12.68 -11.67
N GLU A 192 -8.39 12.83 -12.62
CA GLU A 192 -8.73 13.30 -13.97
C GLU A 192 -9.71 12.35 -14.67
N PHE A 193 -9.44 11.04 -14.64
CA PHE A 193 -10.32 10.04 -15.22
C PHE A 193 -11.71 10.07 -14.58
N PHE A 194 -11.80 10.03 -13.24
CA PHE A 194 -13.06 9.94 -12.54
C PHE A 194 -13.88 11.24 -12.58
N ARG A 195 -13.24 12.42 -12.69
CA ARG A 195 -13.95 13.68 -12.99
C ARG A 195 -14.64 13.64 -14.35
N ARG A 196 -14.03 13.05 -15.37
CA ARG A 196 -14.66 12.87 -16.69
C ARG A 196 -15.84 11.89 -16.60
N VAL A 197 -15.65 10.77 -15.92
CA VAL A 197 -16.73 9.80 -15.65
C VAL A 197 -17.90 10.47 -14.93
N SER A 198 -17.63 11.24 -13.87
CA SER A 198 -18.63 12.01 -13.12
C SER A 198 -19.41 12.97 -14.02
N GLY A 199 -18.71 13.76 -14.85
CA GLY A 199 -19.35 14.67 -15.81
C GLY A 199 -20.31 13.93 -16.76
N LYS A 200 -19.88 12.80 -17.32
CA LYS A 200 -20.70 12.01 -18.26
C LYS A 200 -21.86 11.27 -17.60
N LEU A 201 -21.68 10.78 -16.37
CA LEU A 201 -22.77 10.19 -15.59
C LEU A 201 -23.81 11.24 -15.20
N LYS A 202 -23.37 12.46 -14.87
CA LYS A 202 -24.26 13.58 -14.55
C LYS A 202 -25.13 13.99 -15.75
N GLU A 203 -24.60 13.96 -16.98
CA GLU A 203 -25.39 14.15 -18.21
C GLU A 203 -26.53 13.11 -18.35
N LYS A 204 -26.38 11.92 -17.74
CA LYS A 204 -27.40 10.86 -17.69
C LYS A 204 -28.25 10.87 -16.41
N GLY A 205 -28.11 11.89 -15.56
CA GLY A 205 -28.83 11.99 -14.29
C GLY A 205 -28.31 11.07 -13.18
N ILE A 206 -27.13 10.48 -13.34
CA ILE A 206 -26.49 9.60 -12.34
C ILE A 206 -25.47 10.44 -11.56
N SER A 207 -25.60 10.47 -10.23
CA SER A 207 -24.62 11.14 -9.37
C SER A 207 -23.43 10.23 -9.09
N PHE A 208 -22.23 10.75 -9.27
CA PHE A 208 -20.97 10.10 -8.92
C PHE A 208 -20.00 11.20 -8.50
N ASP A 209 -19.49 11.14 -7.28
CA ASP A 209 -18.56 12.13 -6.74
C ASP A 209 -17.16 11.52 -6.59
N PRO A 210 -16.18 11.96 -7.40
CA PRO A 210 -14.81 11.49 -7.36
C PRO A 210 -13.92 12.32 -6.42
N GLU A 211 -14.50 13.19 -5.58
CA GLU A 211 -13.73 14.08 -4.72
C GLU A 211 -12.85 13.32 -3.72
N ILE A 212 -11.63 13.83 -3.55
CA ILE A 212 -10.61 13.25 -2.68
C ILE A 212 -10.65 13.99 -1.34
N LEU A 213 -11.03 13.29 -0.27
CA LEU A 213 -11.11 13.85 1.07
C LEU A 213 -9.75 14.39 1.55
N HIS A 214 -8.67 13.66 1.21
CA HIS A 214 -7.32 13.96 1.69
C HIS A 214 -6.28 13.78 0.57
N PRO A 215 -6.09 14.79 -0.30
CA PRO A 215 -5.21 14.68 -1.46
C PRO A 215 -3.76 14.49 -1.05
N LEU A 216 -3.04 13.66 -1.80
CA LEU A 216 -1.61 13.45 -1.59
C LEU A 216 -0.82 14.71 -1.93
N ILE A 217 0.00 15.13 -0.98
CA ILE A 217 0.81 16.35 -1.11
C ILE A 217 1.95 16.09 -2.10
N PRO A 218 2.10 16.91 -3.16
CA PRO A 218 3.27 16.83 -4.04
C PRO A 218 4.55 17.08 -3.24
N ARG A 219 5.50 16.16 -3.33
CA ARG A 219 6.75 16.24 -2.57
C ARG A 219 7.94 16.54 -3.48
N ASN A 220 8.83 17.41 -2.99
CA ASN A 220 10.10 17.66 -3.66
C ASN A 220 11.06 16.49 -3.42
N MET A 221 11.15 15.58 -4.41
CA MET A 221 12.01 14.40 -4.31
C MET A 221 13.49 14.71 -4.21
N ALA A 222 13.96 15.83 -4.78
CA ALA A 222 15.34 16.25 -4.64
C ALA A 222 15.67 16.56 -3.18
N LEU A 223 14.79 17.29 -2.48
CA LEU A 223 14.94 17.54 -1.05
C LEU A 223 14.99 16.24 -0.24
N TYR A 224 14.09 15.29 -0.55
CA TYR A 224 14.03 14.00 0.14
C TYR A 224 15.33 13.21 0.01
N ILE A 225 15.91 13.18 -1.20
CA ILE A 225 17.18 12.52 -1.48
C ILE A 225 18.35 13.24 -0.80
N VAL A 226 18.42 14.56 -0.88
CA VAL A 226 19.48 15.36 -0.25
C VAL A 226 19.51 15.14 1.26
N LEU A 227 18.36 15.19 1.93
CA LEU A 227 18.26 15.00 3.37
C LEU A 227 18.65 13.57 3.81
N MET A 228 18.51 12.56 2.95
CA MET A 228 19.00 11.20 3.21
C MET A 228 20.52 11.07 3.13
N ILE A 229 21.21 11.96 2.42
CA ILE A 229 22.67 11.88 2.23
C ILE A 229 23.42 12.60 3.35
N ILE A 230 22.83 13.62 3.97
CA ILE A 230 23.47 14.43 5.02
C ILE A 230 23.63 13.58 6.30
N PRO A 231 24.88 13.31 6.75
CA PRO A 231 25.12 12.55 7.98
C PRO A 231 24.50 13.23 9.20
N GLY A 232 23.89 12.45 10.09
CA GLY A 232 23.24 12.95 11.31
C GLY A 232 21.79 13.40 11.09
N VAL A 233 21.47 13.99 9.93
CA VAL A 233 20.08 14.31 9.54
C VAL A 233 19.37 13.07 8.99
N ASN A 234 20.09 12.23 8.25
CA ASN A 234 19.58 11.05 7.56
C ASN A 234 18.81 10.07 8.45
N ILE A 235 19.14 9.95 9.74
CA ILE A 235 18.46 9.01 10.66
C ILE A 235 17.02 9.47 10.94
N VAL A 236 16.87 10.69 11.45
CA VAL A 236 15.54 11.26 11.77
C VAL A 236 14.73 11.41 10.49
N TRP A 237 15.38 11.86 9.41
CA TRP A 237 14.74 12.00 8.11
C TRP A 237 14.30 10.65 7.52
N GLY A 238 15.11 9.60 7.65
CA GLY A 238 14.78 8.26 7.19
C GLY A 238 13.56 7.69 7.91
N ILE A 239 13.40 7.95 9.21
CA ILE A 239 12.20 7.57 9.97
C ILE A 239 10.97 8.34 9.45
N TRP A 240 11.11 9.65 9.22
CA TRP A 240 10.03 10.46 8.68
C TRP A 240 9.60 10.03 7.27
N TRP A 241 10.56 9.79 6.38
CA TRP A 241 10.26 9.33 5.02
C TRP A 241 9.64 7.92 5.07
N CYS A 242 10.12 7.04 5.95
CA CYS A 242 9.47 5.75 6.19
C CYS A 242 7.99 5.95 6.61
N TYR A 243 7.70 6.85 7.55
CA TYR A 243 6.32 7.19 7.91
C TYR A 243 5.47 7.61 6.69
N VAL A 244 6.02 8.44 5.81
CA VAL A 244 5.35 8.86 4.56
C VAL A 244 5.03 7.66 3.66
N LEU A 245 5.97 6.72 3.48
CA LEU A 245 5.76 5.52 2.66
C LEU A 245 4.60 4.66 3.13
N PHE A 246 4.32 4.66 4.43
CA PHE A 246 3.19 3.95 5.01
C PHE A 246 1.90 4.76 4.90
N ARG A 247 1.95 6.03 5.31
CA ARG A 247 0.80 6.93 5.42
C ARG A 247 0.12 7.17 4.09
N ASP A 248 0.88 7.56 3.07
CA ASP A 248 0.31 8.05 1.82
C ASP A 248 -0.55 6.99 1.10
N PRO A 249 -0.07 5.75 0.90
CA PRO A 249 -0.93 4.73 0.29
C PRO A 249 -2.14 4.38 1.15
N ASN A 250 -2.02 4.42 2.48
CA ASN A 250 -3.17 4.14 3.35
C ASN A 250 -4.26 5.20 3.19
N LEU A 251 -3.89 6.48 3.10
CA LEU A 251 -4.79 7.62 2.90
C LEU A 251 -5.45 7.57 1.52
N HIS A 252 -4.66 7.21 0.51
CA HIS A 252 -5.13 6.99 -0.84
C HIS A 252 -6.17 5.85 -0.89
N PHE A 253 -5.89 4.71 -0.25
CA PHE A 253 -6.84 3.59 -0.19
C PHE A 253 -8.13 3.90 0.57
N GLU A 254 -8.10 4.82 1.54
CA GLU A 254 -9.30 5.33 2.21
C GLU A 254 -10.18 6.14 1.24
N THR A 255 -9.56 6.96 0.40
CA THR A 255 -10.28 7.66 -0.67
C THR A 255 -10.91 6.68 -1.67
N HIS A 256 -10.20 5.61 -2.05
CA HIS A 256 -10.75 4.54 -2.90
C HIS A 256 -12.00 3.89 -2.32
N GLU A 257 -12.07 3.72 -0.99
CA GLU A 257 -13.28 3.20 -0.33
C GLU A 257 -14.53 3.98 -0.73
N HIS A 258 -14.39 5.29 -0.74
CA HIS A 258 -15.50 6.21 -0.85
C HIS A 258 -16.12 6.17 -2.25
N TRP A 259 -15.30 6.36 -3.29
CA TRP A 259 -15.82 6.41 -4.65
C TRP A 259 -16.02 5.00 -5.25
N GLU A 260 -15.25 3.98 -4.86
CA GLU A 260 -15.51 2.60 -5.30
C GLU A 260 -16.86 2.09 -4.78
N PHE A 261 -17.25 2.45 -3.54
CA PHE A 261 -18.58 2.14 -3.02
C PHE A 261 -19.71 2.77 -3.86
N GLN A 262 -19.53 4.02 -4.31
CA GLN A 262 -20.47 4.67 -5.21
C GLN A 262 -20.56 3.92 -6.55
N LEU A 263 -19.42 3.53 -7.13
CA LEU A 263 -19.39 2.75 -8.37
C LEU A 263 -20.00 1.37 -8.21
N GLU A 264 -19.80 0.69 -7.08
CA GLU A 264 -20.45 -0.59 -6.79
C GLU A 264 -21.97 -0.43 -6.78
N LYS A 265 -22.49 0.65 -6.20
CA LYS A 265 -23.92 0.95 -6.24
C LYS A 265 -24.41 1.21 -7.66
N ILE A 266 -23.70 2.06 -8.42
CA ILE A 266 -24.06 2.41 -9.81
C ILE A 266 -24.02 1.20 -10.74
N THR A 267 -23.04 0.31 -10.56
CA THR A 267 -22.81 -0.85 -11.44
C THR A 267 -23.53 -2.12 -10.99
N GLY A 268 -23.85 -2.22 -9.70
CA GLY A 268 -24.59 -3.33 -9.08
C GLY A 268 -26.10 -3.14 -9.10
N GLU A 269 -26.60 -1.91 -9.20
CA GLU A 269 -27.99 -1.67 -9.54
C GLU A 269 -28.23 -2.10 -10.99
N PRO A 270 -29.32 -2.84 -11.30
CA PRO A 270 -29.74 -2.99 -12.69
C PRO A 270 -30.02 -1.58 -13.21
N GLY A 271 -29.09 -1.04 -14.01
CA GLY A 271 -29.21 0.30 -14.62
C GLY A 271 -30.61 0.48 -15.21
N PRO A 272 -31.15 1.72 -15.22
CA PRO A 272 -32.58 2.01 -15.20
C PRO A 272 -33.30 0.96 -16.03
N SER A 273 -33.88 -0.02 -15.34
CA SER A 273 -34.69 -0.99 -16.05
C SER A 273 -35.76 -0.14 -16.70
N VAL A 274 -35.88 -0.23 -18.02
CA VAL A 274 -37.22 -0.25 -18.59
C VAL A 274 -37.88 -1.37 -17.80
N MET A 275 -38.59 -1.01 -16.72
CA MET A 275 -39.30 -1.97 -15.91
C MET A 275 -40.05 -2.79 -16.95
N THR A 276 -39.70 -4.06 -17.08
CA THR A 276 -40.60 -5.01 -17.71
C THR A 276 -41.69 -5.15 -16.68
N GLU A 277 -42.55 -4.15 -16.64
CA GLU A 277 -43.73 -4.11 -15.80
C GLU A 277 -44.42 -5.43 -16.05
N SER A 278 -44.71 -6.16 -14.97
CA SER A 278 -45.50 -7.38 -15.09
C SER A 278 -46.72 -7.05 -15.96
N PRO A 279 -47.09 -7.91 -16.93
CA PRO A 279 -48.26 -7.65 -17.77
C PRO A 279 -49.51 -7.23 -16.98
N LEU A 280 -49.65 -7.73 -15.75
CA LEU A 280 -50.69 -7.34 -14.80
C LEU A 280 -50.58 -5.89 -14.30
N GLN A 281 -49.38 -5.38 -14.06
CA GLN A 281 -49.13 -3.97 -13.67
C GLN A 281 -49.39 -3.01 -14.82
N ILE A 282 -49.07 -3.40 -16.06
CA ILE A 282 -49.45 -2.66 -17.27
C ILE A 282 -50.98 -2.60 -17.36
N LEU A 283 -51.65 -3.75 -17.18
CA LEU A 283 -53.12 -3.84 -17.23
C LEU A 283 -53.80 -2.95 -16.18
N LYS A 284 -53.32 -2.97 -14.94
CA LYS A 284 -53.86 -2.15 -13.82
C LYS A 284 -53.77 -0.66 -14.12
N ARG A 285 -52.68 -0.21 -14.73
CA ARG A 285 -52.48 1.19 -15.08
C ARG A 285 -53.42 1.63 -16.21
N ARG A 286 -53.58 0.81 -17.24
CA ARG A 286 -54.50 1.11 -18.35
C ARG A 286 -55.95 1.20 -17.86
N TYR A 287 -56.35 0.33 -16.94
CA TYR A 287 -57.66 0.43 -16.28
C TYR A 287 -57.78 1.71 -15.44
N ALA A 288 -56.77 2.04 -14.63
CA ALA A 288 -56.77 3.26 -13.82
C ALA A 288 -56.81 4.57 -14.65
N ARG A 289 -56.33 4.53 -15.89
CA ARG A 289 -56.40 5.64 -16.86
C ARG A 289 -57.69 5.67 -17.68
N GLY A 290 -58.58 4.69 -17.50
CA GLY A 290 -59.81 4.57 -18.28
C GLY A 290 -59.62 4.11 -19.73
N GLU A 291 -58.43 3.60 -20.08
CA GLU A 291 -58.09 3.15 -21.44
C GLU A 291 -58.71 1.78 -21.76
N ILE A 292 -59.13 1.02 -20.75
CA ILE A 292 -59.82 -0.27 -20.87
C ILE A 292 -60.99 -0.32 -19.88
N THR A 293 -62.05 -1.03 -20.25
CA THR A 293 -63.23 -1.24 -19.40
C THR A 293 -62.93 -2.24 -18.27
N LYS A 294 -63.82 -2.29 -17.27
CA LYS A 294 -63.70 -3.24 -16.16
C LYS A 294 -63.83 -4.69 -16.65
N GLU A 295 -64.70 -4.91 -17.62
CA GLU A 295 -64.92 -6.19 -18.28
C GLU A 295 -63.68 -6.66 -19.06
N ASP A 296 -63.03 -5.75 -19.80
CA ASP A 296 -61.78 -6.06 -20.52
C ASP A 296 -60.62 -6.35 -19.57
N PHE A 297 -60.53 -5.61 -18.45
CA PHE A 297 -59.51 -5.82 -17.44
C PHE A 297 -59.62 -7.22 -16.80
N GLU A 298 -60.82 -7.63 -16.38
CA GLU A 298 -61.00 -8.96 -15.76
C GLU A 298 -60.82 -10.12 -16.76
N ARG A 299 -61.21 -9.94 -18.04
CA ARG A 299 -60.94 -10.95 -19.10
C ARG A 299 -59.44 -11.15 -19.28
N MET A 300 -58.69 -10.07 -19.55
CA MET A 300 -57.25 -10.15 -19.82
C MET A 300 -56.46 -10.59 -18.58
N LYS A 301 -56.89 -10.23 -17.37
CA LYS A 301 -56.31 -10.71 -16.12
C LYS A 301 -56.49 -12.22 -15.94
N LYS A 302 -57.65 -12.77 -16.35
CA LYS A 302 -57.91 -14.21 -16.31
C LYS A 302 -57.02 -14.97 -17.30
N ASP A 303 -56.88 -14.44 -18.52
CA ASP A 303 -56.01 -15.02 -19.55
C ASP A 303 -54.54 -15.04 -19.10
N LEU A 304 -54.08 -13.97 -18.44
CA LEU A 304 -52.75 -13.89 -17.83
C LEU A 304 -52.52 -14.84 -16.64
N SER A 305 -53.59 -15.39 -16.05
CA SER A 305 -53.51 -16.34 -14.92
C SER A 305 -53.71 -17.80 -15.32
N ALA A 306 -54.06 -18.07 -16.58
CA ALA A 306 -54.34 -19.40 -17.11
C ALA A 306 -53.19 -19.98 -17.96
N GLY A 307 -52.11 -19.23 -18.17
CA GLY A 307 -50.85 -19.66 -18.79
C GLY A 307 -49.71 -19.62 -17.79
#